data_AF-A0A2S7KMZ6-F1
#
_entry.id   AF-A0A2S7KMZ6-F1
#
_cell.length_a   1.000
_cell.length_b   1.000
_cell.length_c   1.000
_cell.angle_alpha   90.00
_cell.angle_beta   90.00
_cell.angle_gamma   90.00
#
_symmetry.space_group_name_H-M   'P 1'
#
loop_
_entity.id
_entity.type
_entity.pdbx_description
1 polymer ?
#
loop_
_entity_poly.entity_id
_entity_poly.type
_entity_poly.pdbx_seq_one_letter_code
_entity_poly.pdbx_strand_id
1 'polypeptide(L)' 'MRRLLKIVSVLALIGLGLASCSDQLKPYERVYVDDTEMQLAPSRSLVFQHYVHSIREGAVTASAKKGSGGCGCN' A
#
# COMPACT_ATOMS: atom_id res chain seq x y z
N MET A 1 -14.96 -12.26 -43.16
CA MET A 1 -14.27 -10.95 -42.97
C MET A 1 -14.95 -10.04 -41.94
N ARG A 2 -16.24 -9.70 -42.07
CA ARG A 2 -16.92 -8.77 -41.12
C ARG A 2 -16.96 -9.23 -39.66
N ARG A 3 -17.03 -10.54 -39.36
CA ARG A 3 -16.99 -11.08 -37.99
C ARG A 3 -15.60 -10.99 -37.35
N LEU A 4 -14.54 -11.28 -38.12
CA LEU A 4 -13.15 -11.10 -37.70
C LEU A 4 -12.85 -9.63 -37.38
N LEU A 5 -13.34 -8.69 -38.21
CA LEU A 5 -13.17 -7.26 -37.99
C LEU A 5 -13.81 -6.78 -36.67
N LYS A 6 -14.98 -7.33 -36.32
CA LYS A 6 -15.66 -7.04 -35.05
C LYS A 6 -14.89 -7.58 -33.84
N ILE A 7 -14.37 -8.81 -33.94
CA ILE A 7 -13.57 -9.42 -32.87
C ILE A 7 -12.29 -8.62 -32.65
N VAL A 8 -11.58 -8.24 -33.72
CA VAL A 8 -10.38 -7.41 -33.65
C VAL A 8 -10.68 -6.04 -33.04
N SER A 9 -11.80 -5.41 -33.42
CA SER A 9 -12.22 -4.12 -32.85
C SER A 9 -12.51 -4.20 -31.35
N VAL A 10 -13.20 -5.24 -30.89
CA VAL A 10 -13.47 -5.44 -29.45
C VAL A 10 -12.17 -5.70 -28.68
N LEU A 11 -11.28 -6.52 -29.23
CA LEU A 11 -10.00 -6.85 -28.60
C LEU A 11 -9.09 -5.61 -28.49
N ALA A 12 -9.09 -4.75 -29.50
CA ALA A 12 -8.37 -3.48 -29.47
C ALA A 12 -8.91 -2.53 -28.39
N LEU A 13 -10.24 -2.46 -28.22
CA LEU A 13 -10.87 -1.65 -27.18
C LEU A 13 -10.48 -2.12 -25.78
N ILE A 14 -10.44 -3.43 -25.56
CA ILE A 14 -10.03 -4.03 -24.29
C ILE A 14 -8.54 -3.76 -24.02
N GLY A 15 -7.68 -3.88 -25.04
CA GLY A 15 -6.25 -3.58 -24.93
C GLY A 15 -5.96 -2.13 -24.53
N LEU A 16 -6.73 -1.17 -25.06
CA LEU A 16 -6.63 0.25 -24.70
C LEU A 16 -6.98 0.52 -23.24
N GLY A 17 -7.99 -0.17 -22.68
CA GLY A 17 -8.39 -0.02 -21.28
C GLY A 17 -7.39 -0.61 -20.27
N LEU A 18 -6.54 -1.55 -20.68
CA LEU A 18 -5.46 -2.09 -19.84
C LEU A 18 -4.21 -1.19 -19.86
N ALA A 19 -3.99 -0.43 -20.94
CA ALA A 19 -2.87 0.50 -21.05
C ALA A 19 -2.99 1.74 -20.15
N SER A 20 -4.20 2.11 -19.74
CA SER A 20 -4.46 3.25 -18.83
C SER A 20 -4.04 3.03 -17.38
N CYS A 21 -3.64 1.82 -16.98
CA CYS A 21 -3.13 1.56 -15.62
C CYS A 21 -1.61 1.69 -15.51
N SER A 22 -0.95 2.35 -16.47
CA SER A 22 0.52 2.40 -16.57
C SER A 22 1.17 3.64 -15.96
N ASP A 23 0.46 4.39 -15.12
CA ASP A 23 1.07 5.52 -14.42
C ASP A 23 1.85 5.05 -13.19
N GLN A 24 3.12 4.73 -13.45
CA GLN A 24 4.16 4.74 -12.44
C GLN A 24 4.30 6.17 -11.92
N LEU A 25 3.43 6.56 -10.97
CA LEU A 25 3.44 7.87 -10.31
C LEU A 25 4.86 8.24 -9.95
N LYS A 26 5.28 9.43 -10.35
CA LYS A 26 6.62 9.88 -10.02
C LYS A 26 6.72 9.91 -8.50
N PRO A 27 7.90 9.62 -7.91
CA PRO A 27 8.03 9.51 -6.46
C PRO A 27 7.46 10.69 -5.66
N TYR A 28 7.49 11.89 -6.23
CA TYR A 28 6.95 13.11 -5.62
C TYR A 28 5.43 13.28 -5.76
N GLU A 29 4.78 12.63 -6.72
CA GLU A 29 3.32 12.68 -6.91
C GLU A 29 2.59 11.73 -5.94
N ARG A 30 3.30 10.74 -5.38
CA ARG A 30 2.73 9.76 -4.44
C ARG A 30 2.19 10.41 -3.16
N VAL A 31 2.77 11.52 -2.73
CA VAL A 31 2.31 12.27 -1.53
C VAL A 31 0.84 12.70 -1.60
N TYR A 32 0.27 12.83 -2.80
CA TYR A 32 -1.12 13.23 -3.01
C TYR A 32 -2.10 12.05 -3.11
N VAL A 33 -1.58 10.83 -3.24
CA VAL A 33 -2.35 9.58 -3.34
C VAL A 33 -2.21 8.75 -2.07
N ASP A 34 -1.10 8.91 -1.34
CA ASP A 34 -0.84 8.24 -0.07
C ASP A 34 -1.92 8.61 0.95
N ASP A 35 -2.57 7.59 1.51
CA ASP A 35 -3.50 7.74 2.62
C ASP A 35 -2.73 8.27 3.85
N THR A 36 -3.32 9.26 4.53
CA THR A 36 -2.77 9.83 5.77
C THR A 36 -2.55 8.76 6.85
N GLU A 37 -3.38 7.70 6.89
CA GLU A 37 -3.25 6.59 7.83
C GLU A 37 -2.09 5.63 7.49
N MET A 38 -1.60 5.64 6.25
CA MET A 38 -0.47 4.81 5.82
C MET A 38 0.90 5.47 6.01
N GLN A 39 0.93 6.68 6.55
CA GLN A 39 2.19 7.35 6.87
C GLN A 39 2.91 6.63 8.02
N LEU A 40 4.22 6.39 7.85
CA LEU A 40 5.06 5.73 8.86
C LEU A 40 5.28 6.56 10.15
N ALA A 41 4.64 7.72 10.26
CA ALA A 41 4.70 8.61 11.42
C ALA A 41 3.38 8.50 12.24
N PRO A 42 3.28 7.52 13.15
CA PRO A 42 2.08 7.34 13.96
C PRO A 42 1.85 8.52 14.91
N SER A 43 0.58 8.86 15.13
CA SER A 43 0.19 9.82 16.16
C SER A 43 0.53 9.29 17.56
N ARG A 44 0.63 10.19 18.56
CA ARG A 44 1.01 9.82 19.93
C ARG A 44 0.07 8.78 20.57
N SER A 45 -1.23 8.85 20.27
CA SER A 45 -2.22 7.88 20.74
C SER A 45 -1.98 6.49 20.14
N LEU A 46 -1.66 6.45 18.85
CA LEU A 46 -1.38 5.22 18.10
C LEU A 46 -0.08 4.56 18.58
N VAL A 47 0.94 5.36 18.93
CA VAL A 47 2.17 4.89 19.60
C VAL A 47 1.86 4.21 20.93
N PHE A 48 1.01 4.82 21.76
CA PHE A 48 0.62 4.21 23.05
C PHE A 48 -0.16 2.90 22.85
N GLN A 49 -1.10 2.86 21.92
CA GLN A 49 -1.84 1.66 21.59
C GLN A 49 -0.91 0.53 21.11
N HIS A 50 0.02 0.83 20.20
CA HIS A 50 1.04 -0.13 19.76
C HIS A 50 1.94 -0.61 20.88
N TYR A 51 2.28 0.25 21.84
CA TYR A 51 3.03 -0.17 23.02
C TYR A 51 2.25 -1.23 23.81
N VAL A 52 0.96 -1.01 24.09
CA VAL A 52 0.12 -2.00 24.77
C VAL A 52 0.05 -3.31 23.99
N HIS A 53 -0.13 -3.27 22.66
CA HIS A 53 -0.11 -4.46 21.81
C HIS A 53 1.24 -5.18 21.82
N SER A 54 2.35 -4.45 21.81
CA SER A 54 3.70 -5.04 21.85
C SER A 54 3.95 -5.80 23.15
N ILE A 55 3.47 -5.29 24.29
CA ILE A 55 3.55 -5.99 25.59
C ILE A 55 2.66 -7.22 25.60
N ARG A 56 1.46 -7.14 25.00
CA ARG A 56 0.49 -8.25 24.96
C ARG A 56 0.89 -9.38 24.02
N GLU A 57 1.42 -9.03 22.85
CA GLU A 57 1.62 -9.94 21.71
C GLU A 57 3.10 -10.26 21.48
N GLY A 58 4.02 -9.52 22.11
CA GLY A 58 5.46 -9.68 21.92
C GLY A 58 5.97 -9.26 20.54
N ALA A 59 5.10 -8.69 19.70
CA ALA A 59 5.41 -8.24 18.35
C ALA A 59 6.05 -6.85 18.33
N VAL A 60 6.99 -6.63 17.40
CA VAL A 60 7.61 -5.33 17.14
C VAL A 60 7.09 -4.82 15.80
N THR A 61 6.51 -3.62 15.77
CA THR A 61 6.06 -3.00 14.51
C THR A 61 7.25 -2.38 13.77
N ALA A 62 7.16 -2.28 12.44
CA ALA A 62 8.28 -1.81 11.60
C ALA A 62 8.85 -0.43 11.99
N SER A 63 8.03 0.43 12.61
CA SER A 63 8.43 1.77 13.08
C SER A 63 8.70 1.85 14.59
N ALA A 64 8.51 0.78 15.36
CA ALA A 64 8.70 0.82 16.82
C ALA A 64 10.19 0.72 17.18
N LYS A 65 10.70 1.73 17.89
CA LYS A 65 11.99 1.62 18.58
C LYS A 65 11.82 0.68 19.78
N LYS A 66 12.66 -0.34 19.89
CA LYS A 66 12.62 -1.32 20.99
C LYS A 66 12.85 -0.62 22.33
N GLY A 67 11.78 -0.36 23.07
CA GLY A 67 11.82 0.32 24.38
C GLY A 67 11.96 -0.65 25.55
N SER A 68 11.18 -1.73 25.58
CA SER A 68 11.26 -2.83 26.56
C SER A 68 10.25 -3.92 26.20
N GLY A 69 10.50 -5.16 26.65
CA GLY A 69 9.53 -6.27 26.63
C GLY A 69 9.40 -7.04 25.32
N GLY A 70 10.22 -8.09 25.16
CA GLY A 70 10.13 -9.05 24.06
C GLY A 70 11.48 -9.38 23.42
N CYS A 71 11.68 -10.64 23.02
CA CYS A 71 12.91 -11.11 22.36
C CYS A 71 13.24 -10.28 21.10
N GLY A 72 12.27 -9.59 20.51
CA GLY A 72 12.47 -8.80 19.29
C GLY A 72 12.68 -9.70 18.08
N CYS A 73 12.08 -10.88 18.09
CA CYS A 73 12.00 -11.72 16.90
C CYS A 73 10.90 -11.14 16.00
N ASN A 74 11.33 -10.55 14.89
CA ASN A 74 10.75 -10.89 13.60
C ASN A 74 11.73 -11.88 12.96
#